data_AF-A0A839AEM0-F1
#
_entry.id   AF-A0A839AEM0-F1
#
_cell.length_a   1.000
_cell.length_b   1.000
_cell.length_c   1.000
_cell.angle_alpha   90.00
_cell.angle_beta   90.00
_cell.angle_gamma   90.00
#
_symmetry.space_group_name_H-M   'P 1'
#
loop_
_entity.id
_entity.type
_entity.pdbx_description
1 polymer ?
#
loop_
_entity_poly.entity_id
_entity_poly.type
_entity_poly.pdbx_seq_one_letter_code
_entity_poly.pdbx_strand_id
1 'polypeptide(L)'
;MSDISYWKYVDVFTIHQAACLWGGMDPARNSKWSSTLSSQVIAIKQMLVGAAISGELNADSSRNYSASIGDLSDSLVSRADLIEFARQKELFPAFLFDTFLTEHIGIAESISPNKDPLDELLDTLTKVPFTPPPPRAEPINNKNPKSLPAPKPNEKNRGGRPQEYDWDSFTMEIVRLANGLDGLPDKQADLIRMMLQWFTDTYGAEPAESSVKERVSKIYNYLEKAKNPSG
;
A
#
# COMPACT_ATOMS: atom_id res chain seq x y z
N MET A 1 -0.86 8.48 16.55
CA MET A 1 -1.64 9.16 15.49
C MET A 1 -0.65 9.68 14.47
N SER A 2 -0.83 9.36 13.19
CA SER A 2 0.04 9.89 12.14
C SER A 2 -0.31 11.36 11.93
N ASP A 3 0.68 12.23 11.85
CA ASP A 3 0.46 13.67 11.76
C ASP A 3 0.17 14.06 10.31
N ILE A 4 -1.09 13.91 9.91
CA ILE A 4 -1.57 14.24 8.55
C ILE A 4 -1.46 15.77 8.29
N SER A 5 -1.26 16.57 9.34
CA SER A 5 -1.21 18.04 9.29
C SER A 5 -0.18 18.59 8.32
N TYR A 6 0.94 17.90 8.10
CA TYR A 6 1.97 18.34 7.15
C TYR A 6 1.47 18.35 5.71
N TRP A 7 0.57 17.43 5.36
CA TRP A 7 0.04 17.30 4.00
C TRP A 7 -0.91 18.42 3.61
N LYS A 8 -1.37 19.22 4.57
CA LYS A 8 -2.22 20.40 4.33
C LYS A 8 -1.55 21.45 3.45
N TYR A 9 -0.23 21.61 3.57
CA TYR A 9 0.55 22.60 2.82
C TYR A 9 1.04 22.09 1.46
N VAL A 10 0.72 20.85 1.11
CA VAL A 10 1.10 20.24 -0.17
C VAL A 10 -0.02 20.48 -1.17
N ASP A 11 0.33 21.05 -2.31
CA ASP A 11 -0.59 21.34 -3.42
C ASP A 11 -0.52 20.32 -4.55
N VAL A 12 0.54 19.50 -4.60
CA VAL A 12 0.77 18.52 -5.66
C VAL A 12 1.04 17.16 -5.04
N PHE A 13 0.28 16.16 -5.46
CA PHE A 13 0.35 14.79 -4.94
C PHE A 13 0.59 13.81 -6.07
N THR A 14 1.24 12.69 -5.79
CA THR A 14 1.06 11.52 -6.66
C THR A 14 -0.34 10.94 -6.45
N ILE A 15 -0.90 10.28 -7.47
CA ILE A 15 -2.18 9.56 -7.33
C ILE A 15 -2.15 8.59 -6.14
N HIS A 16 -1.02 7.90 -5.93
CA HIS A 16 -0.85 7.03 -4.77
C HIS A 16 -0.94 7.78 -3.42
N GLN A 17 -0.27 8.92 -3.29
CA GLN A 17 -0.33 9.74 -2.06
C GLN A 17 -1.75 10.23 -1.80
N ALA A 18 -2.42 10.74 -2.84
CA ALA A 18 -3.80 11.19 -2.77
C ALA A 18 -4.74 10.05 -2.31
N ALA A 19 -4.56 8.84 -2.85
CA ALA A 19 -5.36 7.67 -2.44
C ALA A 19 -5.13 7.26 -0.98
N CYS A 20 -3.88 7.29 -0.49
CA CYS A 20 -3.56 7.05 0.92
C CYS A 20 -4.26 8.07 1.83
N LEU A 21 -4.12 9.37 1.54
CA LEU A 21 -4.71 10.44 2.34
C LEU A 21 -6.24 10.37 2.34
N TRP A 22 -6.85 10.04 1.19
CA TRP A 22 -8.29 9.84 1.07
C TRP A 22 -8.78 8.67 1.92
N GLY A 23 -7.98 7.59 2.02
CA GLY A 23 -8.24 6.45 2.90
C GLY A 23 -7.85 6.68 4.36
N GLY A 24 -7.46 7.89 4.77
CA GLY A 24 -7.03 8.20 6.14
C GLY A 24 -5.67 7.62 6.53
N MET A 25 -4.85 7.22 5.54
CA MET A 25 -3.51 6.70 5.76
C MET A 25 -2.45 7.75 5.44
N ASP A 26 -1.39 7.80 6.25
CA ASP A 26 -0.24 8.68 6.01
C ASP A 26 0.66 8.07 4.92
N PRO A 27 0.82 8.73 3.76
CA PRO A 27 1.64 8.21 2.68
C PRO A 27 3.14 8.17 3.02
N ALA A 28 3.63 8.89 4.04
CA ALA A 28 5.03 8.78 4.47
C ALA A 28 5.34 7.42 5.13
N ARG A 29 4.33 6.75 5.68
CA ARG A 29 4.45 5.42 6.31
C ARG A 29 4.30 4.27 5.32
N ASN A 30 3.62 4.53 4.21
CA ASN A 30 3.46 3.57 3.13
C ASN A 30 4.58 3.79 2.11
N SER A 31 5.74 3.19 2.37
CA SER A 31 6.71 3.03 1.29
C SER A 31 6.04 2.25 0.15
N LYS A 32 6.46 2.48 -1.11
CA LYS A 32 5.97 1.75 -2.29
C LYS A 32 6.07 0.22 -2.13
N TRP A 33 6.79 -0.26 -1.10
CA TRP A 33 7.17 -1.64 -0.85
C TRP A 33 6.39 -2.25 0.32
N SER A 34 5.49 -1.49 0.96
CA SER A 34 4.56 -2.05 1.94
C SER A 34 3.49 -2.89 1.21
N SER A 35 3.53 -4.20 1.42
CA SER A 35 2.58 -5.17 0.84
C SER A 35 1.16 -5.07 1.41
N THR A 36 0.92 -4.19 2.38
CA THR A 36 -0.34 -4.10 3.13
C THR A 36 -1.00 -2.73 2.96
N LEU A 37 -1.27 -2.35 1.71
CA LEU A 37 -2.26 -1.31 1.45
C LEU A 37 -3.65 -1.87 1.78
N SER A 38 -4.48 -1.09 2.47
CA SER A 38 -5.86 -1.48 2.71
C SER A 38 -6.61 -1.61 1.37
N SER A 39 -7.57 -2.53 1.31
CA SER A 39 -8.44 -2.68 0.13
C SER A 39 -9.12 -1.36 -0.26
N GLN A 40 -9.43 -0.53 0.74
CA GLN A 40 -9.98 0.82 0.53
C GLN A 40 -9.01 1.73 -0.23
N VAL A 41 -7.74 1.79 0.17
CA VAL A 41 -6.74 2.62 -0.54
C VAL A 41 -6.50 2.10 -1.96
N ILE A 42 -6.52 0.78 -2.15
CA ILE A 42 -6.41 0.18 -3.49
C ILE A 42 -7.60 0.61 -4.37
N ALA A 43 -8.82 0.55 -3.85
CA ALA A 43 -10.02 0.97 -4.58
C ALA A 43 -9.99 2.46 -4.95
N ILE A 44 -9.61 3.33 -4.00
CA ILE A 44 -9.48 4.77 -4.26
C ILE A 44 -8.39 5.03 -5.30
N LYS A 45 -7.24 4.36 -5.21
CA LYS A 45 -6.17 4.47 -6.20
C LYS A 45 -6.67 4.10 -7.60
N GLN A 46 -7.38 2.98 -7.73
CA GLN A 46 -7.95 2.56 -9.02
C GLN A 46 -8.97 3.56 -9.56
N MET A 47 -9.82 4.13 -8.70
CA MET A 47 -10.75 5.19 -9.08
C MET A 47 -10.03 6.42 -9.64
N LEU A 48 -8.99 6.90 -8.95
CA LEU A 48 -8.22 8.07 -9.39
C LEU A 48 -7.43 7.82 -10.68
N VAL A 49 -6.84 6.63 -10.83
CA VAL A 49 -6.17 6.24 -12.08
C VAL A 49 -7.19 6.16 -13.23
N GLY A 50 -8.36 5.58 -13.01
CA GLY A 50 -9.44 5.54 -14.01
C GLY A 50 -9.88 6.94 -14.44
N ALA A 51 -10.04 7.87 -13.49
CA ALA A 51 -10.37 9.26 -13.76
C ALA A 51 -9.26 10.00 -14.54
N ALA A 52 -8.00 9.70 -14.26
CA ALA A 52 -6.88 10.25 -15.02
C ALA A 52 -6.86 9.72 -16.46
N ILE A 53 -7.15 8.43 -16.67
CA ILE A 53 -7.24 7.83 -18.01
C ILE A 53 -8.40 8.42 -18.81
N SER A 54 -9.55 8.65 -18.19
CA SER A 54 -10.72 9.21 -18.87
C SER A 54 -10.64 10.72 -19.11
N GLY A 55 -9.67 11.41 -18.51
CA GLY A 55 -9.55 12.86 -18.54
C GLY A 55 -10.50 13.59 -17.60
N GLU A 56 -11.17 12.88 -16.69
CA GLU A 56 -11.97 13.48 -15.61
C GLU A 56 -11.09 14.09 -14.52
N LEU A 57 -9.86 13.60 -14.35
CA LEU A 57 -8.88 14.12 -13.41
C LEU A 57 -7.62 14.53 -14.17
N ASN A 58 -7.24 15.80 -14.08
CA ASN A 58 -6.03 16.30 -14.73
C ASN A 58 -4.79 15.78 -14.00
N ALA A 59 -4.10 14.82 -14.61
CA ALA A 59 -2.89 14.20 -14.06
C ALA A 59 -1.70 14.40 -15.01
N ASP A 60 -0.62 14.97 -14.50
CA ASP A 60 0.61 15.22 -15.25
C ASP A 60 1.66 14.14 -14.95
N SER A 61 1.86 13.24 -15.90
CA SER A 61 2.91 12.22 -15.85
C SER A 61 4.27 12.74 -16.28
N SER A 62 4.32 13.85 -17.03
CA SER A 62 5.56 14.38 -17.62
C SER A 62 6.49 15.02 -16.59
N ARG A 63 5.94 15.54 -15.49
CA ARG A 63 6.69 16.22 -14.43
C ARG A 63 7.26 15.27 -13.38
N ASN A 64 6.84 14.01 -13.33
CA ASN A 64 7.41 13.05 -12.40
C ASN A 64 8.49 12.21 -13.08
N TYR A 65 9.75 12.51 -12.80
CA TYR A 65 10.89 11.74 -13.31
C TYR A 65 10.85 10.26 -12.89
N SER A 66 10.13 9.94 -11.81
CA SER A 66 9.98 8.57 -11.31
C SER A 66 8.82 7.80 -11.96
N ALA A 67 7.95 8.46 -12.72
CA ALA A 67 6.86 7.78 -13.42
C ALA A 67 7.43 7.07 -14.65
N SER A 68 7.33 5.74 -14.67
CA SER A 68 7.57 5.00 -15.90
C SER A 68 6.53 5.42 -16.93
N ILE A 69 6.93 5.58 -18.19
CA ILE A 69 6.01 5.96 -19.27
C ILE A 69 4.83 4.97 -19.30
N GLY A 70 3.63 5.47 -19.04
CA GLY A 70 2.40 4.68 -18.98
C GLY A 70 1.97 4.23 -17.57
N ASP A 71 2.78 4.43 -16.52
CA ASP A 71 2.33 4.22 -15.13
C ASP A 71 1.70 5.49 -14.56
N LEU A 72 0.38 5.54 -14.64
CA LEU A 72 -0.38 6.67 -14.13
C LEU A 72 -0.46 6.70 -12.60
N SER A 73 -0.06 5.62 -11.91
CA SER A 73 -0.04 5.58 -10.43
C SER A 73 0.84 6.66 -9.82
N ASP A 74 1.91 7.01 -10.53
CA ASP A 74 2.89 8.01 -10.12
C ASP A 74 2.66 9.37 -10.79
N SER A 75 1.56 9.56 -11.53
CA SER A 75 1.23 10.86 -12.10
C SER A 75 0.92 11.88 -11.00
N LEU A 76 1.29 13.13 -11.25
CA LEU A 76 1.07 14.23 -10.34
C LEU A 76 -0.30 14.84 -10.58
N VAL A 77 -1.05 15.07 -9.50
CA VAL A 77 -2.37 15.70 -9.49
C VAL A 77 -2.33 16.89 -8.54
N SER A 78 -2.94 18.00 -8.95
CA SER A 78 -3.03 19.16 -8.07
C SER A 78 -4.16 18.99 -7.05
N ARG A 79 -4.05 19.65 -5.90
CA ARG A 79 -5.08 19.73 -4.87
C ARG A 79 -6.39 20.29 -5.44
N ALA A 80 -6.30 21.29 -6.32
CA ALA A 80 -7.44 21.92 -6.96
C ALA A 80 -8.21 20.93 -7.84
N ASP A 81 -7.49 20.17 -8.69
CA ASP A 81 -8.09 19.14 -9.55
C ASP A 81 -8.74 18.03 -8.72
N LEU A 82 -8.10 17.62 -7.62
CA LEU A 82 -8.68 16.65 -6.68
C LEU A 82 -9.97 17.15 -6.02
N ILE A 83 -10.03 18.43 -5.64
CA ILE A 83 -11.24 19.05 -5.05
C ILE A 83 -12.37 19.09 -6.08
N GLU A 84 -12.08 19.48 -7.31
CA GLU A 84 -13.07 19.52 -8.40
C GLU A 84 -13.61 18.12 -8.70
N PHE A 85 -12.71 17.14 -8.86
CA PHE A 85 -13.09 15.74 -9.06
C PHE A 85 -13.93 15.20 -7.89
N ALA A 86 -13.53 15.48 -6.64
CA ALA A 86 -14.26 15.04 -5.46
C ALA A 86 -15.68 15.64 -5.41
N ARG A 87 -15.84 16.93 -5.73
CA ARG A 87 -17.15 17.57 -5.85
C ARG A 87 -18.01 16.94 -6.95
N GLN A 88 -17.42 16.66 -8.11
CA GLN A 88 -18.12 16.03 -9.23
C GLN A 88 -18.66 14.64 -8.88
N LYS A 89 -17.95 13.89 -8.01
CA LYS A 89 -18.37 12.56 -7.54
C LYS A 89 -19.19 12.60 -6.24
N GLU A 90 -19.51 13.79 -5.72
CA GLU A 90 -20.16 13.98 -4.41
C GLU A 90 -19.43 13.30 -3.25
N LEU A 91 -18.10 13.25 -3.33
CA LEU A 91 -17.22 12.70 -2.30
C LEU A 91 -16.50 13.83 -1.56
N PHE A 92 -16.41 13.72 -0.24
CA PHE A 92 -15.82 14.76 0.62
C PHE A 92 -14.73 14.20 1.54
N PRO A 93 -13.57 13.76 0.99
CA PRO A 93 -12.45 13.33 1.81
C PRO A 93 -11.96 14.46 2.73
N ALA A 94 -11.76 14.11 4.01
CA ALA A 94 -11.43 15.10 5.03
C ALA A 94 -10.15 15.90 4.74
N PHE A 95 -9.15 15.30 4.10
CA PHE A 95 -7.88 15.98 3.81
C PHE A 95 -7.98 17.09 2.74
N LEU A 96 -9.02 17.05 1.90
CA LEU A 96 -9.25 18.07 0.87
C LEU A 96 -10.12 19.21 1.37
N PHE A 97 -11.08 18.91 2.23
CA PHE A 97 -12.13 19.86 2.64
C PHE A 97 -11.96 20.44 4.04
N ASP A 98 -10.84 20.14 4.71
CA ASP A 98 -10.47 20.74 6.00
C ASP A 98 -11.63 20.69 7.02
N THR A 99 -12.45 19.62 6.97
CA THR A 99 -13.64 19.44 7.81
C THR A 99 -13.33 19.29 9.31
N PHE A 100 -12.06 19.44 9.69
CA PHE A 100 -11.58 19.41 11.07
C PHE A 100 -11.04 20.77 11.57
N LEU A 101 -11.14 21.87 10.80
CA LEU A 101 -10.74 23.20 11.27
C LEU A 101 -11.82 23.95 12.08
N THR A 102 -12.89 23.28 12.50
CA THR A 102 -13.93 23.92 13.31
C THR A 102 -13.62 23.94 14.80
N GLU A 103 -12.38 23.66 15.25
CA GLU A 103 -12.11 23.60 16.70
C GLU A 103 -11.40 24.82 17.32
N HIS A 104 -10.87 25.79 16.57
CA HIS A 104 -10.15 26.91 17.24
C HIS A 104 -10.24 28.30 16.58
N ILE A 105 -11.34 28.63 15.92
CA ILE A 105 -11.71 30.06 15.78
C ILE A 105 -12.81 30.30 16.81
N GLY A 106 -12.43 30.95 17.91
CA GLY A 106 -13.32 31.26 19.02
C GLY A 106 -14.54 32.05 18.57
N ILE A 107 -15.62 31.33 18.28
CA ILE A 107 -16.98 31.86 18.39
C ILE A 107 -17.28 31.86 19.89
N ALA A 108 -16.73 32.86 20.58
CA ALA A 108 -17.32 33.39 21.79
C ALA A 108 -18.59 34.15 21.37
N GLU A 109 -19.60 33.42 20.88
CA GLU A 109 -20.93 33.96 20.68
C GLU A 109 -21.81 33.37 21.77
N SER A 110 -22.18 34.28 22.65
CA SER A 110 -23.09 34.11 23.77
C SER A 110 -24.36 33.35 23.36
N ILE A 111 -24.44 32.06 23.70
CA ILE A 111 -25.70 31.33 23.67
C ILE A 111 -26.08 30.96 25.11
N SER A 112 -27.21 31.54 25.47
CA SER A 112 -27.94 31.53 26.74
C SER A 112 -28.11 30.14 27.37
N PRO A 113 -28.06 30.02 28.71
CA PRO A 113 -28.31 28.77 29.40
C PRO A 113 -29.82 28.62 29.64
N ASN A 114 -30.52 27.87 28.77
CA ASN A 114 -31.73 27.15 29.15
C ASN A 114 -32.30 26.40 27.93
N LYS A 115 -31.90 25.13 27.79
CA LYS A 115 -32.71 24.03 27.28
C LYS A 115 -31.89 22.76 27.41
N ASP A 116 -32.39 21.83 28.21
CA ASP A 116 -31.73 20.55 28.45
C ASP A 116 -31.62 19.77 27.12
N PRO A 117 -30.40 19.44 26.66
CA PRO A 117 -30.14 18.84 25.35
C PRO A 117 -30.53 17.35 25.26
N LEU A 118 -31.12 16.79 26.31
CA LEU A 118 -31.51 15.37 26.36
C LEU A 118 -32.88 15.10 25.75
N ASP A 119 -33.77 16.09 25.65
CA ASP A 119 -35.13 15.88 25.12
C ASP A 119 -35.19 15.88 23.58
N GLU A 120 -34.22 16.49 22.88
CA GLU A 120 -34.24 16.58 21.41
C GLU A 120 -33.61 15.35 20.72
N LEU A 121 -32.76 14.60 21.43
CA LEU A 121 -32.10 13.40 20.90
C LEU A 121 -32.97 12.13 20.95
N LEU A 122 -34.04 12.12 21.76
CA LEU A 122 -34.97 10.99 21.85
C LEU A 122 -35.99 10.97 20.71
N ASP A 123 -36.33 12.13 20.13
CA ASP A 123 -37.30 12.21 19.03
C ASP A 123 -36.68 11.84 17.66
N THR A 124 -35.36 12.01 17.50
CA THR A 124 -34.66 11.66 16.26
C THR A 124 -34.36 10.17 16.12
N LEU A 125 -34.23 9.42 17.23
CA LEU A 125 -33.85 8.00 17.21
C LEU A 125 -35.02 7.04 16.92
N THR A 126 -36.26 7.50 16.89
CA THR A 126 -37.43 6.63 16.68
C THR A 126 -37.94 6.56 15.23
N LYS A 127 -37.30 7.27 14.29
CA LYS A 127 -37.80 7.42 12.91
C LYS A 127 -36.93 6.80 11.81
N VAL A 128 -36.06 5.84 12.14
CA VAL A 128 -35.27 5.12 11.14
C VAL A 128 -36.02 3.86 10.68
N PRO A 129 -36.47 3.77 9.41
CA PRO A 129 -37.11 2.57 8.90
C PRO A 129 -36.09 1.42 8.86
N PHE A 130 -36.38 0.36 9.60
CA PHE A 130 -35.64 -0.89 9.59
C PHE A 130 -35.77 -1.54 8.20
N THR A 131 -34.75 -1.40 7.36
CA THR A 131 -34.66 -2.20 6.13
C THR A 131 -34.11 -3.58 6.49
N PRO A 132 -34.75 -4.67 6.03
CA PRO A 132 -34.24 -6.01 6.28
C PRO A 132 -32.85 -6.16 5.65
N PRO A 133 -31.89 -6.80 6.35
CA PRO A 133 -30.56 -7.02 5.82
C PRO A 133 -30.64 -7.86 4.53
N PRO A 134 -29.81 -7.56 3.51
CA PRO A 134 -29.77 -8.35 2.30
C PRO A 134 -29.39 -9.81 2.62
N PRO A 135 -29.93 -10.78 1.87
CA PRO A 135 -29.66 -12.20 2.09
C PRO A 135 -28.15 -12.46 2.00
N ARG A 136 -27.64 -13.10 3.06
CA ARG A 136 -26.25 -13.51 3.24
C ARG A 136 -25.77 -14.30 2.02
N ALA A 137 -24.88 -13.72 1.23
CA ALA A 137 -24.25 -14.40 0.10
C ALA A 137 -23.61 -15.71 0.59
N GLU A 138 -23.91 -16.79 -0.12
CA GLU A 138 -23.41 -18.13 0.20
C GLU A 138 -21.87 -18.20 0.15
N PRO A 139 -21.26 -19.08 0.97
CA PRO A 139 -19.82 -19.31 0.95
C PRO A 139 -19.40 -19.87 -0.42
N ILE A 140 -18.58 -19.10 -1.13
CA ILE A 140 -17.96 -19.49 -2.39
C ILE A 140 -17.01 -20.66 -2.10
N ASN A 141 -17.48 -21.88 -2.39
CA ASN A 141 -16.73 -23.12 -2.25
C ASN A 141 -15.66 -23.21 -3.35
N ASN A 142 -14.49 -22.63 -3.10
CA ASN A 142 -13.40 -22.59 -4.06
C ASN A 142 -12.54 -23.87 -3.98
N LYS A 143 -13.07 -24.97 -4.54
CA LYS A 143 -12.31 -26.20 -4.80
C LYS A 143 -11.65 -26.15 -6.18
N ASN A 144 -10.42 -25.60 -6.27
CA ASN A 144 -9.32 -26.11 -7.11
C ASN A 144 -8.07 -25.21 -7.00
N PRO A 145 -6.92 -25.67 -6.48
CA PRO A 145 -5.66 -24.99 -6.75
C PRO A 145 -5.23 -25.31 -8.18
N LYS A 146 -5.66 -24.46 -9.12
CA LYS A 146 -5.10 -24.40 -10.47
C LYS A 146 -3.64 -23.95 -10.32
N SER A 147 -2.71 -24.81 -10.74
CA SER A 147 -1.28 -24.55 -10.79
C SER A 147 -1.00 -23.14 -11.32
N LEU A 148 -0.27 -22.35 -10.55
CA LEU A 148 0.20 -21.04 -10.96
C LEU A 148 0.98 -21.18 -12.29
N PRO A 149 0.75 -20.28 -13.26
CA PRO A 149 1.53 -20.27 -14.50
C PRO A 149 2.99 -19.93 -14.18
N ALA A 150 3.90 -20.76 -14.69
CA ALA A 150 5.34 -20.57 -14.59
C ALA A 150 5.74 -19.13 -14.98
N PRO A 151 6.77 -18.56 -14.32
CA PRO A 151 7.23 -17.20 -14.57
C PRO A 151 7.54 -17.00 -16.06
N LYS A 152 7.04 -15.89 -16.62
CA LYS A 152 7.21 -15.55 -18.03
C LYS A 152 8.71 -15.42 -18.36
N PRO A 153 9.17 -16.00 -19.48
CA PRO A 153 10.58 -15.98 -19.85
C PRO A 153 11.03 -14.55 -20.13
N ASN A 154 12.00 -14.10 -19.34
CA ASN A 154 12.69 -12.84 -19.53
C ASN A 154 13.51 -12.88 -20.85
N GLU A 155 13.66 -11.72 -21.46
CA GLU A 155 13.94 -11.54 -22.88
C GLU A 155 15.23 -12.21 -23.39
N LYS A 156 15.08 -12.94 -24.50
CA LYS A 156 16.08 -13.40 -25.51
C LYS A 156 17.57 -13.29 -25.13
N ASN A 157 18.05 -14.21 -24.30
CA ASN A 157 19.48 -14.52 -24.23
C ASN A 157 19.84 -15.68 -25.17
N ARG A 158 20.83 -15.43 -26.03
CA ARG A 158 21.39 -16.36 -27.03
C ARG A 158 22.00 -17.59 -26.30
N GLY A 159 21.28 -18.72 -26.34
CA GLY A 159 21.85 -20.05 -26.11
C GLY A 159 22.39 -20.33 -24.70
N GLY A 160 21.52 -20.30 -23.69
CA GLY A 160 21.77 -20.86 -22.37
C GLY A 160 20.53 -21.61 -21.87
N ARG A 161 20.69 -22.60 -20.97
CA ARG A 161 19.54 -23.22 -20.29
C ARG A 161 18.76 -22.08 -19.58
N PRO A 162 17.44 -21.94 -19.80
CA PRO A 162 16.64 -20.94 -19.12
C PRO A 162 16.91 -20.97 -17.61
N GLN A 163 17.06 -19.80 -17.01
CA GLN A 163 17.28 -19.69 -15.58
C GLN A 163 16.01 -20.18 -14.87
N GLU A 164 16.16 -21.25 -14.10
CA GLU A 164 15.03 -21.98 -13.51
C GLU A 164 14.39 -21.25 -12.32
N TYR A 165 15.16 -20.38 -11.64
CA TYR A 165 14.74 -19.67 -10.44
C TYR A 165 15.09 -18.17 -10.52
N ASP A 166 14.18 -17.34 -10.01
CA ASP A 166 14.40 -15.91 -9.84
C ASP A 166 15.25 -15.62 -8.60
N TRP A 167 16.56 -15.54 -8.81
CA TRP A 167 17.53 -15.28 -7.74
C TRP A 167 17.56 -13.82 -7.28
N ASP A 168 16.97 -12.90 -8.05
CA ASP A 168 16.87 -11.49 -7.67
C ASP A 168 15.78 -11.34 -6.60
N SER A 169 14.60 -11.94 -6.85
CA SER A 169 13.53 -12.02 -5.84
C SER A 169 14.00 -12.69 -4.55
N PHE A 170 14.81 -13.75 -4.65
CA PHE A 170 15.44 -14.39 -3.49
C PHE A 170 16.32 -13.42 -2.69
N THR A 171 17.13 -12.60 -3.35
CA THR A 171 18.02 -11.64 -2.69
C THR A 171 17.22 -10.52 -2.01
N MET A 172 16.16 -10.06 -2.67
CA MET A 172 15.26 -9.03 -2.12
C MET A 172 14.54 -9.51 -0.85
N GLU A 173 14.14 -10.78 -0.80
CA GLU A 173 13.53 -11.35 0.41
C GLU A 173 14.51 -11.40 1.58
N ILE A 174 15.77 -11.75 1.34
CA ILE A 174 16.81 -11.70 2.37
C ILE A 174 17.00 -10.27 2.89
N VAL A 175 17.02 -9.26 2.00
CA VAL A 175 17.10 -7.85 2.40
C VAL A 175 15.88 -7.44 3.22
N ARG A 176 14.68 -7.91 2.86
CA ARG A 176 13.45 -7.68 3.62
C ARG A 176 13.55 -8.25 5.04
N LEU A 177 14.06 -9.48 5.18
CA LEU A 177 14.30 -10.10 6.48
C LEU A 177 15.35 -9.34 7.30
N ALA A 178 16.45 -8.94 6.67
CA ALA A 178 17.53 -8.17 7.31
C ALA A 178 17.07 -6.82 7.87
N ASN A 179 16.09 -6.18 7.21
CA ASN A 179 15.52 -4.90 7.65
C ASN A 179 14.34 -5.07 8.64
N GLY A 180 13.95 -6.30 8.96
CA GLY A 180 12.95 -6.58 10.00
C GLY A 180 13.47 -6.29 11.41
N LEU A 181 12.56 -6.24 12.39
CA LEU A 181 12.91 -5.99 13.80
C LEU A 181 13.93 -7.01 14.34
N ASP A 182 13.81 -8.27 13.91
CA ASP A 182 14.68 -9.36 14.34
C ASP A 182 15.95 -9.50 13.49
N GLY A 183 16.01 -8.83 12.33
CA GLY A 183 17.11 -8.94 11.37
C GLY A 183 17.27 -10.33 10.74
N LEU A 184 18.50 -10.62 10.28
CA LEU A 184 18.84 -11.96 9.81
C LEU A 184 19.08 -12.90 11.00
N PRO A 185 18.71 -14.19 10.90
CA PRO A 185 19.05 -15.19 11.92
C PRO A 185 20.55 -15.22 12.22
N ASP A 186 20.93 -15.62 13.43
CA ASP A 186 22.36 -15.76 13.78
C ASP A 186 23.02 -16.96 13.09
N LYS A 187 22.24 -18.02 12.82
CA LYS A 187 22.73 -19.26 12.22
C LYS A 187 22.36 -19.34 10.75
N GLN A 188 23.37 -19.63 9.93
CA GLN A 188 23.22 -19.83 8.49
C GLN A 188 22.15 -20.88 8.14
N ALA A 189 22.07 -21.98 8.90
CA ALA A 189 21.12 -23.06 8.68
C ALA A 189 19.65 -22.61 8.83
N ASP A 190 19.39 -21.68 9.76
CA ASP A 190 18.04 -21.16 9.99
C ASP A 190 17.59 -20.32 8.80
N LEU A 191 18.47 -19.46 8.26
CA LEU A 191 18.16 -18.69 7.04
C LEU A 191 17.95 -19.60 5.82
N ILE A 192 18.74 -20.67 5.67
CA ILE A 192 18.55 -21.64 4.57
C ILE A 192 17.17 -22.28 4.66
N ARG A 193 16.76 -22.74 5.84
CA ARG A 193 15.44 -23.34 6.07
C ARG A 193 14.32 -22.35 5.76
N MET A 194 14.45 -21.09 6.20
CA MET A 194 13.47 -20.04 5.91
C MET A 194 13.35 -19.77 4.41
N MET A 195 14.47 -19.71 3.69
CA MET A 195 14.45 -19.42 2.26
C MET A 195 13.95 -20.58 1.40
N LEU A 196 14.21 -21.82 1.79
CA LEU A 196 13.61 -22.99 1.13
C LEU A 196 12.10 -23.00 1.31
N GLN A 197 11.61 -22.74 2.54
CA GLN A 197 10.18 -22.61 2.81
C GLN A 197 9.55 -21.48 1.98
N TRP A 198 10.21 -20.31 1.91
CA TRP A 198 9.75 -19.19 1.11
C TRP A 198 9.63 -19.54 -0.38
N PHE A 199 10.56 -20.32 -0.95
CA PHE A 199 10.47 -20.80 -2.33
C PHE A 199 9.27 -21.71 -2.56
N THR A 200 9.03 -22.65 -1.63
CA THR A 200 7.86 -23.53 -1.65
C THR A 200 6.56 -22.73 -1.58
N ASP A 201 6.49 -21.73 -0.70
CA ASP A 201 5.31 -20.90 -0.51
C ASP A 201 5.05 -19.97 -1.71
N THR A 202 6.11 -19.43 -2.33
CA THR A 202 6.01 -18.42 -3.40
C THR A 202 5.85 -19.04 -4.79
N TYR A 203 6.61 -20.09 -5.09
CA TYR A 203 6.69 -20.67 -6.43
C TYR A 203 6.13 -22.09 -6.52
N GLY A 204 5.84 -22.73 -5.38
CA GLY A 204 5.43 -24.14 -5.35
C GLY A 204 6.52 -25.11 -5.81
N ALA A 205 7.77 -24.65 -5.85
CA ALA A 205 8.93 -25.43 -6.26
C ALA A 205 10.12 -25.14 -5.34
N GLU A 206 10.82 -26.19 -4.92
CA GLU A 206 11.96 -26.09 -4.02
C GLU A 206 13.27 -26.23 -4.82
N PRO A 207 14.14 -25.20 -4.83
CA PRO A 207 15.46 -25.34 -5.42
C PRO A 207 16.33 -26.30 -4.59
N ALA A 208 17.39 -26.85 -5.20
CA ALA A 208 18.33 -27.67 -4.46
C ALA A 208 18.94 -26.90 -3.27
N GLU A 209 18.93 -27.52 -2.08
CA GLU A 209 19.48 -26.93 -0.85
C GLU A 209 20.92 -26.43 -1.02
N SER A 210 21.74 -27.15 -1.79
CA SER A 210 23.12 -26.76 -2.10
C SER A 210 23.21 -25.40 -2.81
N SER A 211 22.29 -25.10 -3.74
CA SER A 211 22.22 -23.84 -4.48
C SER A 211 21.84 -22.66 -3.59
N VAL A 212 20.93 -22.90 -2.64
CA VAL A 212 20.53 -21.90 -1.62
C VAL A 212 21.67 -21.68 -0.64
N LYS A 213 22.28 -22.77 -0.13
CA LYS A 213 23.41 -22.74 0.79
C LYS A 213 24.60 -21.96 0.22
N GLU A 214 24.93 -22.16 -1.05
CA GLU A 214 26.04 -21.45 -1.70
C GLU A 214 25.82 -19.92 -1.66
N ARG A 215 24.59 -19.46 -1.95
CA ARG A 215 24.24 -18.03 -1.94
C ARG A 215 24.21 -17.46 -0.54
N VAL A 216 23.55 -18.15 0.39
CA VAL A 216 23.49 -17.74 1.80
C VAL A 216 24.89 -17.67 2.41
N SER A 217 25.78 -18.62 2.08
CA SER A 217 27.17 -18.63 2.55
C SER A 217 27.93 -17.37 2.14
N LYS A 218 27.77 -16.90 0.90
CA LYS A 218 28.41 -15.66 0.42
C LYS A 218 28.01 -14.45 1.25
N ILE A 219 26.74 -14.36 1.66
CA ILE A 219 26.21 -13.27 2.49
C ILE A 219 26.85 -13.30 3.88
N TYR A 220 26.86 -14.45 4.55
CA TYR A 220 27.44 -14.58 5.89
C TYR A 220 28.96 -14.34 5.89
N ASN A 221 29.68 -14.86 4.91
CA ASN A 221 31.12 -14.63 4.77
C ASN A 221 31.43 -13.13 4.59
N TYR A 222 30.58 -12.40 3.86
CA TYR A 222 30.71 -10.96 3.72
C TYR A 222 30.45 -10.22 5.03
N LEU A 223 29.40 -10.62 5.76
CA LEU A 223 29.08 -10.07 7.09
C LEU A 223 30.19 -10.32 8.12
N GLU A 224 30.79 -11.51 8.13
CA GLU A 224 31.93 -11.83 9.01
C GLU A 224 33.17 -11.01 8.68
N LYS A 225 33.47 -10.81 7.39
CA LYS A 225 34.56 -9.93 6.95
C LYS A 225 34.31 -8.47 7.35
N ALA A 226 33.07 -7.99 7.21
CA ALA A 226 32.70 -6.63 7.60
C ALA A 226 32.80 -6.41 9.13
N LYS A 227 32.52 -7.44 9.94
CA LYS A 227 32.71 -7.40 11.40
C LYS A 227 34.19 -7.39 11.81
N ASN A 228 35.08 -7.95 10.98
CA ASN A 228 36.52 -8.06 11.25
C ASN A 228 37.35 -7.34 10.15
N PRO A 229 37.30 -5.99 10.05
CA PRO A 229 37.93 -5.25 8.96
C PRO A 229 39.46 -5.19 9.02
N SER A 230 40.12 -5.89 9.95
CA SER A 230 41.54 -5.73 10.27
C SER A 230 42.40 -6.98 10.01
N GLY A 231 41.96 -7.88 9.13
CA GLY A 231 42.72 -9.06 8.68
C GLY A 231 43.55 -8.80 7.44
#